data_AF-A0A1F7S035-F1
#
_entry.id   AF-A0A1F7S035-F1
#
_cell.length_a   1.000
_cell.length_b   1.000
_cell.length_c   1.000
_cell.angle_alpha   90.00
_cell.angle_beta   90.00
_cell.angle_gamma   90.00
#
_symmetry.space_group_name_H-M   'P 1'
#
loop_
_entity.id
_entity.type
_entity.pdbx_description
1 polymer ?
#
loop_
_entity_poly.entity_id
_entity_poly.type
_entity_poly.pdbx_seq_one_letter_code
_entity_poly.pdbx_strand_id
1 'polypeptide(L)'
;MDETIPVDETIIPSEYQDDNLGNEEDIEAIKAQLAEAEEAKRQLTARAHKAEAELKAKKAEAPQNSNINNGLDADAVDVKILQSQGMSDELIKELTTLAKVRGTSILATQLDPIFVAIKEKVEQEDKAKKASLPASRGSGSPTAKKGFNTPNLSEAEHKELWNKAQGR
;
A
#
# COMPACT_ATOMS: atom_id res chain seq x y z
N MET A 1 79.42 23.18 -9.27
CA MET A 1 79.52 23.93 -8.01
C MET A 1 78.70 23.12 -7.03
N ASP A 2 79.41 22.41 -6.16
CA ASP A 2 78.90 21.36 -5.29
C ASP A 2 78.09 21.92 -4.12
N GLU A 3 76.87 21.41 -3.94
CA GLU A 3 76.11 21.56 -2.71
C GLU A 3 76.45 20.39 -1.77
N THR A 4 77.08 20.73 -0.65
CA THR A 4 77.42 19.82 0.44
C THR A 4 76.17 19.45 1.25
N ILE A 5 75.81 18.17 1.24
CA ILE A 5 74.82 17.57 2.14
C ILE A 5 75.50 17.29 3.49
N PRO A 6 75.02 17.79 4.64
CA PRO A 6 75.50 17.32 5.93
C PRO A 6 74.90 15.95 6.26
N VAL A 7 75.79 14.96 6.37
CA VAL A 7 75.51 13.60 6.87
C VAL A 7 75.49 13.67 8.39
N ASP A 8 74.33 13.48 9.01
CA ASP A 8 74.21 13.30 10.45
C ASP A 8 74.40 11.81 10.78
N GLU A 9 75.65 11.46 11.09
CA GLU A 9 76.06 10.19 11.67
C GLU A 9 75.60 10.12 13.14
N THR A 10 74.46 9.49 13.40
CA THR A 10 74.12 8.99 14.74
C THR A 10 74.45 7.50 14.85
N ILE A 11 75.74 7.26 15.12
CA ILE A 11 76.31 6.34 16.11
C ILE A 11 75.42 5.14 16.49
N ILE A 12 75.78 3.97 15.95
CA ILE A 12 75.51 2.66 16.55
C ILE A 12 76.66 2.36 17.53
N PRO A 13 76.36 2.00 18.79
CA PRO A 13 77.14 1.00 19.50
C PRO A 13 76.20 -0.16 19.87
N SER A 14 76.41 -1.35 19.30
CA SER A 14 77.32 -2.33 19.89
C SER A 14 76.86 -2.71 21.30
N GLU A 15 76.09 -3.79 21.41
CA GLU A 15 76.54 -5.00 22.13
C GLU A 15 75.47 -6.11 22.01
N TYR A 16 75.95 -7.25 21.52
CA TYR A 16 75.30 -8.55 21.64
C TYR A 16 75.35 -8.98 23.10
N GLN A 17 74.20 -9.33 23.69
CA GLN A 17 74.06 -10.46 24.63
C GLN A 17 72.65 -10.43 25.25
N ASP A 18 71.80 -11.38 24.86
CA ASP A 18 71.39 -12.41 25.82
C ASP A 18 70.85 -13.61 25.03
N ASP A 19 71.70 -14.63 24.88
CA ASP A 19 71.31 -15.99 24.55
C ASP A 19 70.52 -16.54 25.75
N ASN A 20 69.22 -16.24 25.82
CA ASN A 20 68.35 -16.84 26.82
C ASN A 20 67.28 -17.69 26.14
N LEU A 21 67.54 -19.00 26.22
CA LEU A 21 66.67 -20.10 25.85
C LEU A 21 65.19 -19.72 25.90
N GLY A 22 64.55 -19.67 24.72
CA GLY A 22 63.09 -19.80 24.66
C GLY A 22 62.75 -21.14 25.29
N ASN A 23 62.22 -21.10 26.52
CA ASN A 23 61.76 -22.28 27.23
C ASN A 23 60.79 -23.02 26.31
N GLU A 24 60.92 -24.34 26.20
CA GLU A 24 59.96 -25.17 25.45
C GLU A 24 58.51 -24.89 25.91
N GLU A 25 58.34 -24.53 27.18
CA GLU A 25 57.08 -24.08 27.79
C GLU A 25 56.50 -22.81 27.14
N ASP A 26 57.31 -21.84 26.71
CA ASP A 26 56.83 -20.61 26.06
C ASP A 26 56.38 -20.89 24.61
N ILE A 27 57.06 -21.81 23.92
CA ILE A 27 56.69 -22.25 22.57
C ILE A 27 55.40 -23.07 22.61
N GLU A 28 55.21 -23.91 23.63
CA GLU A 28 53.97 -24.65 23.86
C GLU A 28 52.82 -23.72 24.25
N ALA A 29 53.05 -22.71 25.07
CA ALA A 29 52.05 -21.69 25.43
C ALA A 29 51.58 -20.89 24.20
N ILE A 30 52.50 -20.50 23.31
CA ILE A 30 52.16 -19.79 22.06
C ILE A 30 51.37 -20.69 21.11
N LYS A 31 51.72 -21.99 21.00
CA LYS A 31 50.97 -22.95 20.19
C LYS A 31 49.56 -23.19 20.74
N ALA A 32 49.41 -23.26 22.06
CA ALA A 32 48.10 -23.40 22.71
C ALA A 32 47.22 -22.17 22.45
N GLN A 33 47.78 -20.96 22.57
CA GLN A 33 47.06 -19.71 22.26
C GLN A 33 46.68 -19.61 20.77
N LEU A 34 47.53 -20.08 19.87
CA LEU A 34 47.22 -20.12 18.43
C LEU A 34 46.07 -21.08 18.15
N ALA A 35 46.08 -22.28 18.73
CA ALA A 35 45.01 -23.25 18.58
C ALA A 35 43.67 -22.73 19.13
N GLU A 36 43.68 -22.07 20.29
CA GLU A 36 42.49 -21.44 20.88
C GLU A 36 41.96 -20.30 19.98
N ALA A 37 42.86 -19.46 19.44
CA ALA A 37 42.48 -18.38 18.53
C ALA A 37 41.89 -18.91 17.21
N GLU A 38 42.43 -20.00 16.68
CA GLU A 38 41.90 -20.66 15.48
C GLU A 38 40.52 -21.27 15.73
N GLU A 39 40.32 -21.89 16.89
CA GLU A 39 39.02 -22.46 17.26
C GLU A 39 37.96 -21.37 17.48
N ALA A 40 38.31 -20.28 18.17
CA ALA A 40 37.45 -19.11 18.33
C ALA A 40 37.08 -18.49 16.96
N LYS A 41 38.06 -18.35 16.06
CA LYS A 41 37.83 -17.86 14.69
C LYS A 41 36.89 -18.78 13.93
N ARG A 42 37.04 -20.10 14.04
CA ARG A 42 36.16 -21.09 13.41
C ARG A 42 34.73 -21.02 13.93
N GLN A 43 34.54 -20.79 15.22
CA GLN A 43 33.20 -20.64 15.81
C GLN A 43 32.52 -19.34 15.36
N LEU A 44 33.27 -18.24 15.29
CA LEU A 44 32.75 -16.95 14.82
C LEU A 44 32.33 -17.00 13.35
N THR A 45 33.15 -17.62 12.48
CA THR A 45 32.82 -17.75 11.06
C THR A 45 31.62 -18.67 10.84
N ALA A 46 31.51 -19.76 11.59
CA ALA A 46 30.35 -20.65 11.53
C ALA A 46 29.05 -19.93 11.94
N ARG A 47 29.11 -19.09 12.99
CA ARG A 47 27.96 -18.29 13.45
C ARG A 47 27.58 -17.21 12.45
N ALA A 48 28.57 -16.52 11.87
CA ALA A 48 28.35 -15.51 10.83
C ALA A 48 27.68 -16.13 9.60
N HIS A 49 28.20 -17.25 9.10
CA HIS A 49 27.65 -17.94 7.94
C HIS A 49 26.21 -18.44 8.20
N LYS A 50 25.91 -18.90 9.42
CA LYS A 50 24.54 -19.28 9.81
C LYS A 50 23.59 -18.07 9.81
N ALA A 51 24.02 -16.94 10.36
CA ALA A 51 23.22 -15.72 10.37
C ALA A 51 22.98 -15.17 8.96
N GLU A 52 23.99 -15.22 8.09
CA GLU A 52 23.86 -14.82 6.68
C GLU A 52 22.90 -15.74 5.91
N ALA A 53 22.96 -17.05 6.13
CA ALA A 53 22.05 -18.00 5.52
C ALA A 53 20.59 -17.76 5.96
N GLU A 54 20.36 -17.50 7.26
CA GLU A 54 19.04 -17.18 7.80
C GLU A 54 18.51 -15.83 7.26
N LEU A 55 19.36 -14.81 7.14
CA LEU A 55 18.99 -13.53 6.53
C LEU A 55 18.66 -13.68 5.04
N LYS A 56 19.44 -14.48 4.32
CA LYS A 56 19.21 -14.75 2.89
C LYS A 56 17.90 -15.51 2.66
N ALA A 57 17.59 -16.49 3.50
CA ALA A 57 16.32 -17.21 3.46
C ALA A 57 15.13 -16.28 3.73
N LYS A 58 15.21 -15.47 4.80
CA LYS A 58 14.16 -14.47 5.12
C LYS A 58 13.96 -13.43 4.03
N LYS A 59 15.04 -13.03 3.34
CA LYS A 59 14.98 -12.08 2.23
C LYS A 59 14.41 -12.70 0.95
N ALA A 60 14.50 -14.02 0.78
CA ALA A 60 13.91 -14.75 -0.34
C ALA A 60 12.43 -15.08 -0.12
N GLU A 61 12.01 -15.28 1.13
CA GLU A 61 10.61 -15.54 1.51
C GLU A 61 9.79 -14.27 1.72
N ALA A 62 10.44 -13.13 2.00
CA ALA A 62 9.75 -11.85 1.96
C ALA A 62 9.32 -11.57 0.51
N PRO A 63 8.03 -11.29 0.23
CA PRO A 63 7.67 -10.72 -1.06
C PRO A 63 8.55 -9.49 -1.24
N GLN A 64 9.19 -9.36 -2.40
CA GLN A 64 9.88 -8.13 -2.77
C GLN A 64 8.83 -7.03 -2.76
N ASN A 65 8.62 -6.40 -1.60
CA ASN A 65 7.98 -5.13 -1.50
C ASN A 65 8.87 -4.21 -2.31
N SER A 66 8.39 -3.96 -3.53
CA SER A 66 8.71 -2.84 -4.38
C SER A 66 9.23 -1.70 -3.53
N ASN A 67 10.49 -1.36 -3.78
CA ASN A 67 11.09 -0.06 -3.51
C ASN A 67 10.16 0.89 -2.75
N ILE A 68 10.30 0.96 -1.42
CA ILE A 68 9.62 1.96 -0.60
C ILE A 68 10.27 3.30 -0.95
N ASN A 69 9.94 3.82 -2.13
CA ASN A 69 9.90 5.25 -2.34
C ASN A 69 8.80 5.73 -1.39
N ASN A 70 9.21 6.26 -0.24
CA ASN A 70 8.34 6.85 0.78
C ASN A 70 7.62 8.13 0.29
N GLY A 71 7.54 8.34 -1.02
CA GLY A 71 6.63 9.29 -1.62
C GLY A 71 5.29 8.58 -1.75
N LEU A 72 4.30 9.03 -0.98
CA LEU A 72 2.90 8.81 -1.36
C LEU A 72 2.80 9.13 -2.86
N ASP A 73 2.45 8.12 -3.65
CA ASP A 73 2.21 8.30 -5.07
C ASP A 73 1.17 9.42 -5.20
N ALA A 74 1.56 10.53 -5.83
CA ALA A 74 0.74 11.74 -5.89
C ALA A 74 -0.62 11.41 -6.52
N ASP A 75 -0.62 10.50 -7.49
CA ASP A 75 -1.81 9.99 -8.14
C ASP A 75 -2.71 9.19 -7.18
N ALA A 76 -2.12 8.40 -6.27
CA ALA A 76 -2.89 7.64 -5.28
C ALA A 76 -3.55 8.57 -4.23
N VAL A 77 -2.89 9.66 -3.86
CA VAL A 77 -3.47 10.69 -2.98
C VAL A 77 -4.60 11.41 -3.69
N ASP A 78 -4.40 11.83 -4.94
CA ASP A 78 -5.41 12.52 -5.74
C ASP A 78 -6.66 11.64 -5.94
N VAL A 79 -6.49 10.35 -6.24
CA VAL A 79 -7.59 9.38 -6.32
C VAL A 79 -8.37 9.33 -5.01
N LYS A 80 -7.68 9.25 -3.87
CA LYS A 80 -8.34 9.18 -2.56
C LYS A 80 -9.08 10.46 -2.20
N ILE A 81 -8.54 11.62 -2.59
CA ILE A 81 -9.22 12.91 -2.46
C ILE A 81 -10.51 12.90 -3.29
N LEU A 82 -10.46 12.46 -4.55
CA LEU A 82 -11.64 12.42 -5.43
C LEU A 82 -12.71 11.43 -4.94
N GLN A 83 -12.30 10.29 -4.40
CA GLN A 83 -13.21 9.35 -3.73
C GLN A 83 -13.88 10.01 -2.51
N SER A 84 -13.12 10.75 -1.70
CA SER A 84 -13.68 11.47 -0.54
C SER A 84 -14.67 12.57 -0.91
N GLN A 85 -14.56 13.12 -2.14
CA GLN A 85 -15.50 14.07 -2.70
C GLN A 85 -16.77 13.40 -3.27
N GLY A 86 -16.87 12.07 -3.21
CA GLY A 86 -18.04 11.32 -3.67
C GLY A 86 -18.03 11.00 -5.16
N MET A 87 -16.88 11.08 -5.83
CA MET A 87 -16.78 10.63 -7.23
C MET A 87 -16.81 9.10 -7.30
N SER A 88 -17.62 8.55 -8.20
CA SER A 88 -17.70 7.10 -8.41
C SER A 88 -16.39 6.53 -8.96
N ASP A 89 -16.05 5.30 -8.58
CA ASP A 89 -14.83 4.62 -9.07
C ASP A 89 -14.76 4.51 -10.60
N GLU A 90 -15.90 4.46 -11.29
CA GLU A 90 -15.96 4.45 -12.77
C GLU A 90 -15.45 5.78 -13.36
N LEU A 91 -15.97 6.91 -12.87
CA LEU A 91 -15.50 8.25 -13.25
C LEU A 91 -14.03 8.47 -12.92
N ILE A 92 -13.55 7.93 -11.79
CA ILE A 92 -12.14 8.04 -11.42
C ILE A 92 -11.25 7.26 -12.38
N LYS A 93 -11.68 6.05 -12.81
CA LYS A 93 -10.95 5.30 -13.83
C LYS A 93 -10.86 6.08 -15.14
N GLU A 94 -11.97 6.62 -15.61
CA GLU A 94 -11.97 7.45 -16.83
C GLU A 94 -11.12 8.72 -16.67
N LEU A 95 -11.12 9.35 -15.50
CA LEU A 95 -10.26 10.49 -15.23
C LEU A 95 -8.78 10.10 -15.25
N THR A 96 -8.42 8.94 -14.65
CA THR A 96 -7.04 8.45 -14.64
C THR A 96 -6.54 8.04 -16.01
N THR A 97 -7.38 7.46 -16.87
CA THR A 97 -7.01 7.14 -18.25
C THR A 97 -6.82 8.43 -19.05
N LEU A 98 -7.72 9.40 -18.90
CA LEU A 98 -7.63 10.68 -19.60
C LEU A 98 -6.40 11.48 -19.17
N ALA A 99 -6.09 11.50 -17.87
CA ALA A 99 -4.90 12.14 -17.32
C ALA A 99 -3.61 11.54 -17.90
N LYS A 100 -3.55 10.20 -18.03
CA LYS A 100 -2.42 9.51 -18.67
C LYS A 100 -2.28 9.85 -20.15
N VAL A 101 -3.39 9.95 -20.88
CA VAL A 101 -3.38 10.32 -22.31
C VAL A 101 -2.96 11.77 -22.52
N ARG A 102 -3.40 12.68 -21.64
CA ARG A 102 -3.08 14.11 -21.69
C ARG A 102 -1.70 14.45 -21.13
N GLY A 103 -1.12 13.57 -20.32
CA GLY A 103 0.13 13.83 -19.60
C GLY A 103 -0.02 14.90 -18.52
N THR A 104 -1.23 15.09 -17.98
CA THR A 104 -1.55 16.08 -16.95
C THR A 104 -1.89 15.39 -15.63
N SER A 105 -1.86 16.15 -14.52
CA SER A 105 -2.28 15.60 -13.23
C SER A 105 -3.77 15.25 -13.24
N ILE A 106 -4.15 14.29 -12.39
CA ILE A 106 -5.53 13.82 -12.25
C ILE A 106 -6.45 14.99 -11.90
N LEU A 107 -6.03 15.88 -10.99
CA LEU A 107 -6.79 17.07 -10.59
C LEU A 107 -6.97 18.08 -11.74
N ALA A 108 -5.93 18.31 -12.55
CA ALA A 108 -6.05 19.23 -13.69
C ALA A 108 -7.01 18.70 -14.77
N THR A 109 -7.07 17.38 -14.92
CA THR A 109 -7.92 16.69 -15.89
C THR A 109 -9.41 16.80 -15.54
N GLN A 110 -9.75 17.16 -14.29
CA GLN A 110 -11.13 17.39 -13.87
C GLN A 110 -11.82 18.53 -14.66
N LEU A 111 -11.02 19.47 -15.17
CA LEU A 111 -11.49 20.61 -15.97
C LEU A 111 -11.43 20.34 -17.49
N ASP A 112 -10.99 19.15 -17.92
CA ASP A 112 -10.94 18.81 -19.35
C ASP A 112 -12.37 18.74 -19.91
N PRO A 113 -12.68 19.43 -21.02
CA PRO A 113 -13.99 19.38 -21.68
C PRO A 113 -14.50 17.96 -21.94
N ILE A 114 -13.59 17.02 -22.24
CA ILE A 114 -13.96 15.62 -22.49
C ILE A 114 -14.45 14.97 -21.19
N PHE A 115 -13.74 15.19 -20.08
CA PHE A 115 -14.15 14.63 -18.80
C PHE A 115 -15.48 15.23 -18.31
N VAL A 116 -15.68 16.54 -18.50
CA VAL A 116 -16.95 17.21 -18.17
C VAL A 116 -18.11 16.58 -18.93
N ALA A 117 -17.96 16.34 -20.24
CA ALA A 117 -19.00 15.69 -21.04
C ALA A 117 -19.31 14.26 -20.58
N ILE A 118 -18.28 13.48 -20.22
CA ILE A 118 -18.45 12.13 -19.66
C ILE A 118 -19.20 12.18 -18.33
N LYS A 119 -18.79 13.08 -17.43
CA LYS A 119 -19.41 13.27 -16.12
C LYS A 119 -20.89 13.64 -16.25
N GLU A 120 -21.22 14.58 -17.13
CA GLU A 120 -22.61 14.97 -17.38
C GLU A 120 -23.47 13.79 -17.88
N LYS A 121 -22.92 12.98 -18.79
CA LYS A 121 -23.60 11.79 -19.28
C LYS A 121 -23.88 10.78 -18.15
N VAL A 122 -22.89 10.48 -17.32
CA VAL A 122 -23.04 9.54 -16.19
C VAL A 122 -24.06 10.08 -15.19
N GLU A 123 -24.02 11.37 -14.85
CA GLU A 123 -25.00 11.98 -13.95
C GLU A 123 -26.42 11.97 -14.53
N GLN A 124 -26.57 12.17 -15.84
CA GLN A 124 -27.87 12.08 -16.51
C GLN A 124 -28.41 10.66 -16.49
N GLU A 125 -27.57 9.67 -16.77
CA GLU A 125 -27.95 8.26 -16.70
C GLU A 125 -28.35 7.86 -15.28
N ASP A 126 -27.63 8.32 -14.27
CA ASP A 126 -27.94 8.03 -12.87
C ASP A 126 -29.24 8.70 -12.42
N LYS A 127 -29.50 9.93 -12.87
CA LYS A 127 -30.79 10.61 -12.66
C LYS A 127 -31.92 9.84 -13.33
N ALA A 128 -31.72 9.39 -14.57
CA ALA A 128 -32.71 8.61 -15.30
C ALA A 128 -32.98 7.25 -14.62
N LYS A 129 -31.93 6.55 -14.16
CA LYS A 129 -32.06 5.30 -13.39
C LYS A 129 -32.81 5.54 -12.09
N LYS A 130 -32.47 6.58 -11.32
CA LYS A 130 -33.17 6.95 -10.08
C LYS A 130 -34.63 7.33 -10.30
N ALA A 131 -34.95 8.01 -11.40
CA ALA A 131 -36.33 8.33 -11.77
C ALA A 131 -37.10 7.11 -12.30
N SER A 132 -36.40 6.17 -12.95
CA SER A 132 -36.98 4.93 -13.47
C SER A 132 -37.14 3.85 -12.39
N LEU A 133 -36.43 3.95 -11.27
CA LEU A 133 -36.73 3.16 -10.09
C LEU A 133 -38.15 3.56 -9.66
N PRO A 134 -39.15 2.66 -9.78
CA PRO A 134 -40.47 2.99 -9.29
C PRO A 134 -40.29 3.26 -7.81
N ALA A 135 -40.47 4.53 -7.39
CA ALA A 135 -40.58 4.88 -5.98
C ALA A 135 -41.56 3.86 -5.42
N SER A 136 -41.02 2.95 -4.57
CA SER A 136 -41.74 1.81 -4.00
C SER A 136 -43.17 2.26 -3.80
N ARG A 137 -44.13 1.64 -4.51
CA ARG A 137 -45.56 1.94 -4.43
C ARG A 137 -45.88 1.86 -2.94
N GLY A 138 -45.78 3.00 -2.26
CA GLY A 138 -45.52 3.02 -0.83
C GLY A 138 -46.67 2.29 -0.21
N SER A 139 -46.39 1.13 0.39
CA SER A 139 -47.34 0.20 1.02
C SER A 139 -48.75 0.75 0.95
N GLY A 140 -49.36 0.65 -0.24
CA GLY A 140 -50.70 1.14 -0.43
C GLY A 140 -51.49 0.17 0.38
N SER A 141 -51.79 0.51 1.64
CA SER A 141 -52.64 -0.30 2.50
C SER A 141 -53.79 -0.66 1.59
N PRO A 142 -53.99 -1.96 1.25
CA PRO A 142 -55.04 -2.32 0.32
C PRO A 142 -56.29 -1.76 0.95
N THR A 143 -56.85 -0.70 0.37
CA THR A 143 -58.04 -0.05 0.90
C THR A 143 -59.03 -1.18 1.06
N ALA A 144 -59.31 -1.58 2.31
CA ALA A 144 -60.07 -2.77 2.59
C ALA A 144 -61.34 -2.65 1.76
N LYS A 145 -61.56 -3.60 0.83
CA LYS A 145 -62.67 -3.50 -0.12
C LYS A 145 -63.94 -3.37 0.73
N LYS A 146 -64.56 -2.19 0.73
CA LYS A 146 -65.82 -1.95 1.42
C LYS A 146 -66.83 -2.94 0.84
N GLY A 147 -67.34 -3.83 1.68
CA GLY A 147 -68.37 -4.80 1.32
C GLY A 147 -69.73 -4.39 1.89
N PHE A 148 -70.80 -5.06 1.48
CA PHE A 148 -72.16 -4.81 1.99
C PHE A 148 -72.29 -4.95 3.52
N ASN A 149 -71.34 -5.66 4.16
CA ASN A 149 -71.32 -5.85 5.60
C ASN A 149 -70.48 -4.80 6.36
N THR A 150 -69.96 -3.77 5.68
CA THR A 150 -69.20 -2.70 6.38
C THR A 150 -70.15 -1.76 7.13
N PRO A 151 -69.99 -1.57 8.45
CA PRO A 151 -70.84 -0.65 9.23
C PRO A 151 -70.65 0.80 8.79
N ASN A 152 -71.71 1.62 8.84
CA ASN A 152 -71.73 3.05 8.49
C ASN A 152 -71.43 3.39 7.01
N LEU A 153 -71.85 2.55 6.07
CA LEU A 153 -71.93 2.93 4.65
C LEU A 153 -73.01 3.99 4.44
N SER A 154 -72.67 5.05 3.70
CA SER A 154 -73.67 6.01 3.23
C SER A 154 -74.54 5.41 2.11
N GLU A 155 -75.75 5.93 1.91
CA GLU A 155 -76.66 5.45 0.84
C GLU A 155 -76.02 5.55 -0.55
N ALA A 156 -75.21 6.58 -0.79
CA ALA A 156 -74.47 6.77 -2.03
C ALA A 156 -73.44 5.65 -2.26
N GLU A 157 -72.65 5.30 -1.24
CA GLU A 157 -71.65 4.22 -1.33
C GLU A 157 -72.32 2.85 -1.47
N HIS A 158 -73.48 2.64 -0.86
CA HIS A 158 -74.25 1.41 -1.01
C HIS A 158 -74.77 1.22 -2.44
N LYS A 159 -75.23 2.31 -3.08
CA LYS A 159 -75.69 2.31 -4.47
C LYS A 159 -74.54 2.04 -5.45
N GLU A 160 -73.37 2.60 -5.19
CA GLU A 160 -72.16 2.32 -5.98
C GLU A 160 -71.72 0.85 -5.87
N LEU A 161 -71.75 0.27 -4.66
CA LEU A 161 -71.47 -1.15 -4.46
C LEU A 161 -72.49 -2.05 -5.18
N TRP A 162 -73.76 -1.65 -5.20
CA TRP A 162 -74.81 -2.36 -5.92
C TRP A 162 -74.61 -2.34 -7.44
N ASN A 163 -74.33 -1.17 -8.02
CA ASN A 163 -74.07 -1.02 -9.45
C ASN A 163 -72.85 -1.87 -9.89
N LYS A 164 -71.79 -1.82 -9.08
CA LYS A 164 -70.58 -2.62 -9.29
C LYS A 164 -70.85 -4.13 -9.21
N ALA A 165 -71.75 -4.58 -8.33
CA ALA A 165 -72.16 -5.99 -8.25
C ALA A 165 -73.02 -6.43 -9.44
N GLN A 166 -73.77 -5.50 -10.05
CA GLN A 166 -74.55 -5.72 -11.27
C GLN A 166 -73.75 -5.55 -12.57
N GLY A 167 -72.43 -5.29 -12.48
CA GLY A 167 -71.55 -5.14 -13.64
C GLY A 167 -71.83 -3.90 -14.48
N ARG A 168 -72.39 -2.85 -13.87
CA ARG A 168 -72.68 -1.55 -14.50
C ARG A 168 -71.78 -0.43 -13.97
#